data_AF-A0A3D2NFA5-F1
#
_entry.id   AF-A0A3D2NFA5-F1
#
_cell.length_a   1.000
_cell.length_b   1.000
_cell.length_c   1.000
_cell.angle_alpha   90.00
_cell.angle_beta   90.00
_cell.angle_gamma   90.00
#
_symmetry.space_group_name_H-M   'P 1'
#
loop_
_entity.id
_entity.type
_entity.pdbx_description
1 polymer ?
#
loop_
_entity_poly.entity_id
_entity_poly.type
_entity_poly.pdbx_seq_one_letter_code
_entity_poly.pdbx_strand_id
1 'polypeptide(L)' 'SFVGPADAPRARLAEFATRYGVDEVMISPVAAATDDEPMDAAASRIRTLELLAA' A
#
# COMPACT_ATOMS: atom_id res chain seq x y z
N SER A 1 6.58 9.07 6.35
CA SER A 1 6.52 7.98 5.36
C SER A 1 5.64 6.85 5.90
N PHE A 2 4.99 6.07 5.03
CA PHE A 2 4.20 4.89 5.39
C PHE A 2 5.07 3.65 5.16
N VAL A 3 5.96 3.33 6.09
CA VAL A 3 6.95 2.26 5.95
C VAL A 3 6.86 1.34 7.17
N GLY A 4 6.76 0.03 6.94
CA GLY A 4 6.62 -0.98 7.99
C GLY A 4 5.80 -2.20 7.51
N PRO A 5 5.65 -3.24 8.35
CA PRO A 5 4.77 -4.37 8.08
C PRO A 5 3.32 -3.90 7.91
N ALA A 6 2.54 -4.55 7.04
CA ALA A 6 1.26 -4.05 6.48
C ALA A 6 0.26 -3.43 7.47
N ASP A 7 0.16 -3.95 8.69
CA ASP A 7 -0.75 -3.43 9.72
C ASP A 7 -0.40 -2.00 10.16
N ALA A 8 0.89 -1.65 10.18
CA ALA A 8 1.36 -0.33 10.59
C ALA A 8 1.03 0.78 9.57
N PRO A 9 1.25 0.61 8.25
CA PRO A 9 0.77 1.53 7.22
C PRO A 9 -0.75 1.72 7.22
N ARG A 10 -1.54 0.64 7.38
CA ARG A 10 -3.01 0.73 7.36
C ARG A 10 -3.55 1.62 8.48
N ALA A 11 -3.12 1.37 9.73
CA ALA A 11 -3.54 2.20 10.87
C ALA A 11 -3.16 3.67 10.65
N ARG A 12 -1.95 3.91 10.14
CA ARG A 12 -1.46 5.26 9.85
C ARG A 12 -2.25 5.96 8.74
N LEU A 13 -2.71 5.22 7.73
CA LEU A 13 -3.56 5.75 6.65
C LEU A 13 -4.93 6.20 7.20
N ALA A 14 -5.54 5.40 8.08
CA ALA A 14 -6.80 5.76 8.72
C ALA A 14 -6.65 7.01 9.62
N GLU A 15 -5.56 7.09 10.39
CA GLU A 15 -5.23 8.28 11.19
C GLU A 15 -5.00 9.52 10.33
N PHE A 16 -4.30 9.36 9.20
CA PHE A 16 -4.08 10.43 8.23
C PHE A 16 -5.40 10.94 7.66
N ALA A 17 -6.27 10.04 7.19
CA ALA A 17 -7.57 10.40 6.65
C ALA A 17 -8.41 11.17 7.67
N THR A 18 -8.47 10.67 8.91
CA THR A 18 -9.15 11.32 10.03
C THR A 18 -8.58 12.72 10.33
N ARG A 19 -7.25 12.84 10.39
CA ARG A 19 -6.57 14.10 10.73
C ARG A 19 -6.86 15.21 9.72
N TYR A 20 -6.93 14.85 8.44
CA TYR A 20 -7.10 15.83 7.36
C TYR A 20 -8.54 15.88 6.82
N GLY A 21 -9.45 15.07 7.36
CA GLY A 21 -10.87 15.07 6.99
C GLY A 21 -11.12 14.66 5.55
N VAL A 22 -10.37 13.69 5.04
CA VAL A 22 -10.54 13.18 3.67
C VAL A 22 -11.28 11.84 3.68
N ASP A 23 -12.22 11.69 2.74
CA ASP A 23 -13.01 10.46 2.59
C ASP A 23 -12.24 9.36 1.83
N GLU A 24 -11.24 9.75 1.04
CA GLU A 24 -10.43 8.84 0.22
C GLU A 24 -8.94 9.23 0.29
N VAL A 25 -8.08 8.21 0.29
CA VAL A 25 -6.62 8.37 0.14
C VAL A 25 -6.14 7.55 -1.04
N MET A 26 -5.65 8.23 -2.08
CA MET A 26 -5.06 7.58 -3.25
C MET A 26 -3.65 7.05 -2.94
N ILE A 27 -3.40 5.79 -3.24
CA ILE A 27 -2.11 5.11 -3.01
C ILE A 27 -1.55 4.63 -4.35
N SER A 28 -0.27 4.91 -4.60
CA SER A 28 0.47 4.40 -5.77
C SER A 28 1.69 3.60 -5.29
N PRO A 29 1.60 2.26 -5.18
CA PRO A 29 2.72 1.41 -4.79
C PRO A 29 3.79 1.38 -5.89
N VAL A 30 5.05 1.60 -5.52
CA VAL A 30 6.20 1.61 -6.44
C VAL A 30 7.12 0.39 -6.27
N ALA A 31 6.59 -0.71 -5.72
CA ALA A 31 7.34 -1.95 -5.57
C ALA A 31 7.86 -2.44 -6.94
N ALA A 32 9.16 -2.69 -7.00
CA ALA A 32 9.81 -3.35 -8.13
C ALA A 32 9.47 -4.84 -8.15
N ALA A 33 9.59 -5.47 -9.32
CA ALA A 33 9.47 -6.91 -9.44
C ALA A 33 10.63 -7.59 -8.68
N THR A 34 10.34 -8.70 -8.01
CA THR A 34 11.39 -9.59 -7.46
C THR A 34 11.94 -10.51 -8.54
N ASP A 35 13.07 -11.18 -8.29
CA ASP A 35 13.72 -12.07 -9.27
C ASP A 35 12.79 -13.19 -9.80
N ASP A 36 11.85 -13.67 -8.96
CA ASP A 36 10.88 -14.71 -9.32
C ASP A 36 9.59 -14.16 -9.98
N GLU A 37 9.44 -12.84 -10.12
CA GLU A 37 8.24 -12.22 -10.69
C GLU A 37 8.42 -11.91 -12.18
N PRO A 38 7.44 -12.23 -13.04
CA PRO A 38 7.44 -11.77 -14.43
C PRO A 38 7.48 -10.24 -14.51
N MET A 39 8.36 -9.70 -15.36
CA MET A 39 8.54 -8.24 -15.51
C MET A 39 7.29 -7.51 -16.05
N ASP A 40 6.42 -8.22 -16.77
CA ASP A 40 5.15 -7.70 -17.27
C ASP A 40 3.99 -7.83 -16.27
N ALA A 41 4.24 -8.44 -15.11
CA ALA A 41 3.31 -8.55 -14.01
C ALA A 41 3.53 -7.47 -12.94
N ALA A 42 2.46 -7.16 -12.20
CA ALA A 42 2.47 -6.20 -11.10
C ALA A 42 2.20 -6.88 -9.74
N ALA A 43 2.60 -8.14 -9.59
CA ALA A 43 2.20 -8.99 -8.46
C ALA A 43 2.52 -8.35 -7.09
N SER A 44 3.74 -7.88 -6.87
CA SER A 44 4.12 -7.17 -5.64
C SER A 44 3.30 -5.90 -5.36
N ARG A 45 2.94 -5.14 -6.41
CA ARG A 45 2.08 -3.93 -6.26
C ARG A 45 0.65 -4.31 -5.90
N ILE A 46 0.09 -5.34 -6.55
CA ILE A 46 -1.24 -5.88 -6.23
C ILE A 46 -1.28 -6.40 -4.80
N ARG A 47 -0.29 -7.20 -4.40
CA ARG A 47 -0.21 -7.75 -3.03
C ARG A 47 -0.16 -6.66 -1.96
N THR A 48 0.55 -5.57 -2.23
CA THR A 48 0.58 -4.41 -1.33
C THR A 48 -0.82 -3.81 -1.15
N LEU A 49 -1.60 -3.68 -2.23
CA LEU A 49 -2.98 -3.16 -2.16
C LEU A 49 -3.92 -4.11 -1.42
N GLU A 50 -3.82 -5.42 -1.65
CA GLU A 50 -4.60 -6.43 -0.92
C GLU A 50 -4.36 -6.36 0.59
N LEU A 51 -3.10 -6.27 1.00
CA LEU A 51 -2.72 -6.16 2.42
C LEU A 51 -3.20 -4.86 3.08
N LEU A 52 -3.35 -3.78 2.31
CA LEU A 52 -3.89 -2.52 2.82
C LEU A 52 -5.42 -2.54 2.91
N ALA A 53 -6.09 -3.31 2.06
CA ALA A 53 -7.55 -3.38 1.99
C ALA A 53 -8.18 -4.40 2.97
N ALA A 54 -7.45 -5.47 3.33
CA ALA A 54 -7.89 -6.52 4.25
C ALA A 54 -7.95 -6.03 5.69
#